data_AF-A0A7C2LKG7-F1
#
_entry.id   AF-A0A7C2LKG7-F1
#
_cell.length_a   1.000
_cell.length_b   1.000
_cell.length_c   1.000
_cell.angle_alpha   90.00
_cell.angle_beta   90.00
_cell.angle_gamma   90.00
#
_symmetry.space_group_name_H-M   'P 1'
#
loop_
_entity.id
_entity.type
_entity.pdbx_description
1 polymer ?
#
loop_
_entity_poly.entity_id
_entity_poly.type
_entity_poly.pdbx_seq_one_letter_code
_entity_poly.pdbx_strand_id
1 'polypeptide(L)'
;MSITQWIIKKLAPVWGLEETIKKLNAGLNLGEPTNVKMPKEVVSGGLEFAATGLLNMFAIQCNLDWVMPYWVNRQYDPTSGSYVPGTVLSTNLTHRNWTAIGTPASEREPVVDPTGLLTPWFDGWSVEFWVGKNKYLIIPSKNTEVYQYLVKQLPIVVSQFIKKDVRLRIESFVASGKDDIICNTIGIENLESIPVELSAFVSIRPYNPEGIAPIQRIAWDDARRLFTVDGKTGLVLTEPPDRVYCSRWEDGDAAFKAFTEDQRPSVECEKGLATALAEFKLSLEPGQVREITVRALSVPRTPESIPLPQITVRSHQELRQQTVDEWEKIAARGTSLRLPYQKMQNAFHANKAHLYLFIDDDVITPGPYMYHHEYFRDAAYSLLA
;
A
#
# COMPACT_ATOMS: atom_id res chain seq x y z
N MET A 1 -5.55 45.50 3.38
CA MET A 1 -5.07 44.49 2.42
C MET A 1 -4.12 43.58 3.17
N SER A 2 -4.37 42.28 3.24
CA SER A 2 -3.50 41.37 4.01
C SER A 2 -2.14 41.22 3.32
N ILE A 3 -1.09 40.87 4.07
CA ILE A 3 0.26 40.62 3.54
C ILE A 3 0.20 39.55 2.42
N THR A 4 -0.62 38.52 2.60
CA THR A 4 -0.86 37.46 1.61
C THR A 4 -1.44 38.00 0.31
N GLN A 5 -2.44 38.90 0.38
CA GLN A 5 -3.02 39.53 -0.80
C GLN A 5 -2.02 40.44 -1.52
N TRP A 6 -1.14 41.12 -0.79
CA TRP A 6 -0.08 41.93 -1.36
C TRP A 6 0.96 41.07 -2.10
N ILE A 7 1.40 39.96 -1.48
CA ILE A 7 2.36 39.01 -2.06
C ILE A 7 1.79 38.40 -3.34
N ILE A 8 0.56 37.88 -3.31
CA ILE A 8 -0.11 37.31 -4.49
C ILE A 8 -0.21 38.35 -5.60
N LYS A 9 -0.64 39.58 -5.29
CA LYS A 9 -0.79 40.65 -6.29
C LYS A 9 0.55 41.09 -6.90
N LYS A 10 1.66 41.00 -6.16
CA LYS A 10 2.99 41.42 -6.64
C LYS A 10 3.78 40.31 -7.33
N LEU A 11 3.62 39.06 -6.90
CA LEU A 11 4.38 37.93 -7.46
C LEU A 11 3.63 37.18 -8.57
N ALA A 12 2.30 37.24 -8.61
CA ALA A 12 1.54 36.57 -9.67
C ALA A 12 1.89 37.04 -11.08
N PRO A 13 2.10 38.34 -11.36
CA PRO A 13 2.55 38.78 -12.68
C PRO A 13 3.96 38.27 -13.01
N VAL A 14 4.84 38.22 -12.00
CA VAL A 14 6.24 37.78 -12.14
C VAL A 14 6.33 36.30 -12.50
N TRP A 15 5.38 35.48 -12.02
CA TRP A 15 5.29 34.05 -12.30
C TRP A 15 4.24 33.68 -13.35
N GLY A 16 3.61 34.65 -14.02
CA GLY A 16 2.59 34.40 -15.04
C GLY A 16 1.28 33.78 -14.51
N LEU A 17 0.95 33.95 -13.24
CA LEU A 17 -0.19 33.34 -12.56
C LEU A 17 -1.48 34.17 -12.59
N GLU A 18 -1.50 35.30 -13.30
CA GLU A 18 -2.65 36.21 -13.31
C GLU A 18 -3.94 35.52 -13.77
N GLU A 19 -3.89 34.78 -14.88
CA GLU A 19 -5.03 34.04 -15.41
C GLU A 19 -5.44 32.88 -14.50
N THR A 20 -4.47 32.22 -13.87
CA THR A 20 -4.73 31.16 -12.88
C THR A 20 -5.52 31.71 -11.70
N ILE A 21 -5.12 32.87 -11.17
CA ILE A 21 -5.82 33.53 -10.06
C ILE A 21 -7.22 33.98 -10.46
N LYS A 22 -7.41 34.50 -11.68
CA LYS A 22 -8.74 34.84 -12.20
C LYS A 22 -9.65 33.61 -12.22
N LYS A 23 -9.16 32.48 -12.72
CA LYS A 23 -9.91 31.21 -12.77
C LYS A 23 -10.24 30.68 -11.37
N LEU A 24 -9.27 30.69 -10.45
CA LEU A 24 -9.49 30.29 -9.04
C LEU A 24 -10.53 31.18 -8.36
N ASN A 25 -10.43 32.51 -8.52
CA ASN A 25 -11.41 33.44 -7.97
C ASN A 25 -12.80 33.23 -8.58
N ALA A 26 -12.90 32.98 -9.89
CA ALA A 26 -14.18 32.65 -10.52
C ALA A 26 -14.78 31.38 -9.89
N GLY A 27 -13.97 30.32 -9.73
CA GLY A 27 -14.38 29.07 -9.08
C GLY A 27 -14.86 29.24 -7.64
N LEU A 28 -14.15 30.02 -6.82
CA LEU A 28 -14.52 30.30 -5.43
C LEU A 28 -15.82 31.10 -5.28
N ASN A 29 -16.27 31.77 -6.34
CA ASN A 29 -17.54 32.50 -6.37
C ASN A 29 -18.65 31.70 -7.08
N LEU A 30 -18.42 30.43 -7.43
CA LEU A 30 -19.48 29.53 -7.89
C LEU A 30 -20.27 29.01 -6.69
N GLY A 31 -21.58 29.24 -6.68
CA GLY A 31 -22.48 28.79 -5.62
C GLY A 31 -23.03 29.93 -4.76
N GLU A 32 -23.88 29.56 -3.80
CA GLU A 32 -24.45 30.52 -2.85
C GLU A 32 -23.37 31.10 -1.92
N PRO A 33 -23.43 32.38 -1.56
CA PRO A 33 -22.44 32.99 -0.68
C PRO A 33 -22.54 32.38 0.72
N THR A 34 -21.51 31.64 1.11
CA THR A 34 -21.37 31.07 2.45
C THR A 34 -20.34 31.85 3.26
N ASN A 35 -20.47 31.83 4.60
CA ASN A 35 -19.45 32.40 5.50
C ASN A 35 -18.12 31.62 5.44
N VAL A 36 -18.15 30.39 4.92
CA VAL A 36 -16.98 29.50 4.78
C VAL A 36 -16.66 29.34 3.29
N LYS A 37 -15.76 30.19 2.77
CA LYS A 37 -15.43 30.22 1.33
C LYS A 37 -14.82 28.93 0.80
N MET A 38 -13.93 28.30 1.58
CA MET A 38 -13.41 26.95 1.35
C MET A 38 -12.75 26.46 2.64
N PRO A 39 -12.99 25.22 3.09
CA PRO A 39 -12.25 24.63 4.21
C PRO A 39 -10.76 24.51 3.86
N LYS A 40 -9.88 24.69 4.85
CA LYS A 40 -8.41 24.65 4.63
C LYS A 40 -7.97 23.27 4.18
N GLU A 41 -8.64 22.25 4.70
CA GLU A 41 -8.43 20.83 4.46
C GLU A 41 -8.67 20.48 2.99
N VAL A 42 -9.68 21.10 2.36
CA VAL A 42 -9.97 20.90 0.93
C VAL A 42 -8.89 21.55 0.06
N VAL A 43 -8.37 22.71 0.48
CA VAL A 43 -7.27 23.38 -0.23
C VAL A 43 -5.97 22.59 -0.10
N SER A 44 -5.60 22.14 1.10
CA SER A 44 -4.39 21.35 1.31
C SER A 44 -4.46 20.02 0.57
N GLY A 45 -5.55 19.26 0.73
CA GLY A 45 -5.73 17.98 0.04
C GLY A 45 -5.77 18.13 -1.48
N GLY A 46 -6.35 19.21 -2.00
CA GLY A 46 -6.34 19.50 -3.43
C GLY A 46 -4.95 19.82 -3.98
N LEU A 47 -4.12 20.54 -3.22
CA LEU A 47 -2.73 20.84 -3.59
C LEU A 47 -1.84 19.60 -3.51
N GLU A 48 -1.99 18.77 -2.48
CA GLU A 48 -1.30 17.48 -2.35
C GLU A 48 -1.66 16.55 -3.51
N PHE A 49 -2.95 16.40 -3.82
CA PHE A 49 -3.40 15.62 -4.98
C PHE A 49 -2.78 16.10 -6.30
N ALA A 50 -2.73 17.42 -6.52
CA ALA A 50 -2.10 17.98 -7.71
C ALA A 50 -0.58 17.74 -7.74
N ALA A 51 0.10 17.86 -6.61
CA ALA A 51 1.53 17.60 -6.49
C ALA A 51 1.85 16.12 -6.76
N THR A 52 1.08 15.20 -6.17
CA THR A 52 1.19 13.75 -6.44
C THR A 52 0.93 13.46 -7.92
N GLY A 53 -0.07 14.09 -8.53
CA GLY A 53 -0.35 13.96 -9.96
C GLY A 53 0.81 14.38 -10.88
N LEU A 54 1.52 15.47 -10.51
CA LEU A 54 2.72 15.91 -11.23
C LEU A 54 3.90 14.96 -11.00
N LEU A 55 4.13 14.54 -9.75
CA LEU A 55 5.20 13.60 -9.40
C LEU A 55 5.03 12.27 -10.14
N ASN A 56 3.82 11.72 -10.13
CA ASN A 56 3.45 10.52 -10.89
C ASN A 56 3.75 10.68 -12.37
N MET A 57 3.41 11.83 -12.97
CA MET A 57 3.68 12.08 -14.38
C MET A 57 5.19 11.95 -14.67
N PHE A 58 6.04 12.63 -13.90
CA PHE A 58 7.50 12.56 -14.13
C PHE A 58 8.05 11.17 -13.86
N ALA A 59 7.75 10.59 -12.71
CA ALA A 59 8.31 9.31 -12.30
C ALA A 59 7.85 8.16 -13.19
N ILE A 60 6.59 8.11 -13.63
CA ILE A 60 6.11 7.02 -14.49
C ILE A 60 6.71 7.15 -15.89
N GLN A 61 6.69 8.36 -16.47
CA GLN A 61 7.18 8.57 -17.84
C GLN A 61 8.70 8.41 -17.96
N CYS A 62 9.46 8.73 -16.91
CA CYS A 62 10.91 8.56 -16.91
C CYS A 62 11.38 7.14 -16.59
N ASN A 63 10.50 6.26 -16.10
CA ASN A 63 10.86 4.92 -15.58
C ASN A 63 9.98 3.81 -16.18
N LEU A 64 9.78 3.82 -17.51
CA LEU A 64 8.88 2.88 -18.19
C LEU A 64 9.30 1.40 -18.10
N ASP A 65 10.57 1.14 -17.78
CA ASP A 65 11.17 -0.17 -17.61
C ASP A 65 11.12 -0.69 -16.16
N TRP A 66 10.70 0.14 -15.21
CA TRP A 66 10.57 -0.24 -13.80
C TRP A 66 9.31 -1.07 -13.54
N VAL A 67 9.29 -1.74 -12.40
CA VAL A 67 8.10 -2.44 -11.90
C VAL A 67 7.14 -1.42 -11.30
N MET A 68 6.07 -1.08 -12.01
CA MET A 68 5.06 -0.13 -11.57
C MET A 68 3.90 -0.82 -10.83
N PRO A 69 3.14 -0.10 -9.96
CA PRO A 69 1.99 -0.68 -9.27
C PRO A 69 0.91 -1.10 -10.26
N TYR A 70 0.01 -1.99 -9.82
CA TYR A 70 -0.98 -2.61 -10.69
C TYR A 70 -1.78 -1.59 -11.51
N TRP A 71 -2.26 -0.52 -10.87
CA TRP A 71 -3.05 0.50 -11.54
C TRP A 71 -2.30 1.19 -12.69
N VAL A 72 -0.99 1.45 -12.57
CA VAL A 72 -0.19 2.05 -13.65
C VAL A 72 -0.09 1.09 -14.82
N ASN A 73 0.20 -0.19 -14.54
CA ASN A 73 0.32 -1.24 -15.56
C ASN A 73 -0.99 -1.42 -16.35
N ARG A 74 -2.14 -1.15 -15.72
CA ARG A 74 -3.46 -1.28 -16.36
C ARG A 74 -3.96 0.02 -16.98
N GLN A 75 -3.68 1.17 -16.38
CA GLN A 75 -4.18 2.47 -16.81
C GLN A 75 -3.46 2.98 -18.05
N TYR A 76 -2.16 2.70 -18.19
CA TYR A 76 -1.36 3.20 -19.30
C TYR A 76 -1.10 2.18 -20.41
N ASP A 77 -1.62 0.96 -20.29
CA ASP A 77 -1.59 -0.07 -21.33
C ASP A 77 -2.79 0.11 -22.29
N PRO A 78 -2.58 0.48 -23.58
CA PRO A 78 -3.65 0.68 -24.54
C PRO A 78 -4.50 -0.56 -24.84
N THR A 79 -4.01 -1.75 -24.49
CA THR A 79 -4.72 -3.02 -24.66
C THR A 79 -5.61 -3.36 -23.47
N SER A 80 -5.46 -2.65 -22.37
CA SER A 80 -6.25 -2.82 -21.14
C SER A 80 -7.63 -2.17 -21.28
N GLY A 81 -8.67 -2.87 -20.82
CA GLY A 81 -10.01 -2.28 -20.67
C GLY A 81 -10.10 -1.14 -19.64
N SER A 82 -9.02 -0.91 -18.90
CA SER A 82 -8.86 0.20 -17.94
C SER A 82 -7.97 1.32 -18.48
N TYR A 83 -7.65 1.32 -19.78
CA TYR A 83 -6.80 2.36 -20.36
C TYR A 83 -7.39 3.77 -20.16
N VAL A 84 -6.57 4.68 -19.65
CA VAL A 84 -6.86 6.11 -19.57
C VAL A 84 -5.68 6.86 -20.19
N PRO A 85 -5.91 7.69 -21.23
CA PRO A 85 -4.86 8.51 -21.82
C PRO A 85 -4.18 9.40 -20.78
N GLY A 86 -2.86 9.47 -20.81
CA GLY A 86 -2.09 10.33 -19.90
C GLY A 86 -2.44 11.80 -20.06
N THR A 87 -2.53 12.50 -18.93
CA THR A 87 -2.72 13.95 -18.87
C THR A 87 -1.57 14.59 -18.10
N VAL A 88 -1.55 15.92 -18.05
CA VAL A 88 -0.56 16.71 -17.28
C VAL A 88 -0.59 16.34 -15.78
N LEU A 89 -1.72 15.87 -15.26
CA LEU A 89 -1.85 15.38 -13.88
C LEU A 89 -2.18 13.88 -13.93
N SER A 90 -1.14 13.06 -13.74
CA SER A 90 -1.26 11.60 -13.76
C SER A 90 -1.69 11.08 -12.39
N THR A 91 -2.97 10.82 -12.22
CA THR A 91 -3.53 10.31 -10.95
C THR A 91 -4.14 8.93 -11.18
N ASN A 92 -4.24 8.14 -10.12
CA ASN A 92 -4.89 6.85 -10.25
C ASN A 92 -6.42 7.03 -10.41
N LEU A 93 -6.95 6.60 -11.56
CA LEU A 93 -8.38 6.65 -11.89
C LEU A 93 -8.99 5.25 -12.02
N THR A 94 -8.20 4.20 -11.84
CA THR A 94 -8.58 2.81 -12.11
C THR A 94 -8.16 1.90 -10.96
N HIS A 95 -8.80 0.72 -10.85
CA HIS A 95 -8.42 -0.27 -9.83
C HIS A 95 -8.28 0.29 -8.41
N ARG A 96 -9.14 1.27 -8.06
CA ARG A 96 -9.20 1.93 -6.74
C ARG A 96 -9.97 1.12 -5.69
N ASN A 97 -10.11 -0.19 -5.92
CA ASN A 97 -10.78 -1.14 -5.04
C ASN A 97 -9.78 -1.77 -4.08
N TRP A 98 -9.08 -0.93 -3.31
CA TRP A 98 -8.12 -1.38 -2.30
C TRP A 98 -8.85 -1.73 -1.01
N THR A 99 -8.25 -2.62 -0.25
CA THR A 99 -8.85 -3.12 0.98
C THR A 99 -8.01 -2.66 2.17
N ALA A 100 -8.65 -1.91 3.08
CA ALA A 100 -8.06 -1.57 4.36
C ALA A 100 -7.96 -2.80 5.26
N ILE A 101 -6.86 -2.92 5.98
CA ILE A 101 -6.68 -3.91 7.04
C ILE A 101 -6.34 -3.18 8.33
N GLY A 102 -6.67 -3.75 9.48
CA GLY A 102 -6.42 -3.09 10.75
C GLY A 102 -7.03 -3.83 11.92
N THR A 103 -6.92 -3.20 13.07
CA THR A 103 -7.69 -3.49 14.27
C THR A 103 -8.68 -2.35 14.50
N PRO A 104 -9.72 -2.54 15.31
CA PRO A 104 -10.63 -1.43 15.64
C PRO A 104 -10.03 -0.34 16.52
N ALA A 105 -8.75 -0.43 16.87
CA ALA A 105 -7.98 0.63 17.52
C ALA A 105 -6.92 1.23 16.59
N SER A 106 -6.87 0.81 15.31
CA SER A 106 -5.92 1.34 14.34
C SER A 106 -6.35 2.76 13.92
N GLU A 107 -5.62 3.78 14.36
CA GLU A 107 -5.83 5.17 13.90
C GLU A 107 -5.51 5.38 12.41
N ARG A 108 -4.75 4.47 11.80
CA ARG A 108 -4.41 4.50 10.38
C ARG A 108 -4.33 3.09 9.85
N GLU A 109 -5.06 2.83 8.77
CA GLU A 109 -5.16 1.51 8.17
C GLU A 109 -4.13 1.32 7.06
N PRO A 110 -3.30 0.27 7.13
CA PRO A 110 -2.61 -0.24 5.96
C PRO A 110 -3.61 -0.63 4.87
N VAL A 111 -3.18 -0.51 3.61
CA VAL A 111 -4.02 -0.88 2.46
C VAL A 111 -3.37 -1.96 1.63
N VAL A 112 -4.20 -2.86 1.10
CA VAL A 112 -3.81 -3.93 0.18
C VAL A 112 -4.47 -3.68 -1.18
N ASP A 113 -3.66 -3.59 -2.23
CA ASP A 113 -4.15 -3.42 -3.60
C ASP A 113 -4.77 -4.73 -4.15
N PRO A 114 -5.42 -4.72 -5.32
CA PRO A 114 -6.11 -5.90 -5.86
C PRO A 114 -5.18 -7.09 -6.18
N THR A 115 -3.86 -6.86 -6.23
CA THR A 115 -2.84 -7.87 -6.51
C THR A 115 -2.05 -8.31 -5.30
N GLY A 116 -2.25 -7.67 -4.13
CA GLY A 116 -1.56 -7.99 -2.89
C GLY A 116 -0.37 -7.08 -2.55
N LEU A 117 -0.19 -5.96 -3.26
CA LEU A 117 0.75 -4.90 -2.84
C LEU A 117 0.27 -4.34 -1.49
N LEU A 118 1.14 -4.36 -0.48
CA LEU A 118 0.82 -3.85 0.85
C LEU A 118 1.46 -2.48 1.05
N THR A 119 0.67 -1.47 1.38
CA THR A 119 1.16 -0.16 1.83
C THR A 119 0.97 -0.06 3.34
N PRO A 120 2.03 -0.18 4.15
CA PRO A 120 1.93 -0.19 5.59
C PRO A 120 1.50 1.16 6.19
N TRP A 121 1.86 2.27 5.57
CA TRP A 121 1.64 3.61 6.11
C TRP A 121 0.82 4.48 5.17
N PHE A 122 0.04 5.38 5.77
CA PHE A 122 -0.61 6.45 5.03
C PHE A 122 0.42 7.27 4.24
N ASP A 123 0.15 7.48 2.95
CA ASP A 123 1.03 8.17 2.01
C ASP A 123 2.47 7.65 1.94
N GLY A 124 2.64 6.37 2.31
CA GLY A 124 3.92 5.73 2.41
C GLY A 124 4.30 4.89 1.18
N TRP A 125 5.46 4.27 1.30
CA TRP A 125 5.98 3.24 0.41
C TRP A 125 5.21 1.92 0.54
N SER A 126 5.45 0.96 -0.36
CA SER A 126 4.80 -0.35 -0.34
C SER A 126 5.77 -1.52 -0.37
N VAL A 127 5.28 -2.69 0.06
CA VAL A 127 5.94 -3.99 -0.09
C VAL A 127 5.24 -4.80 -1.16
N GLU A 128 6.01 -5.41 -2.05
CA GLU A 128 5.53 -6.42 -2.99
C GLU A 128 6.39 -7.69 -2.90
N PHE A 129 5.75 -8.85 -2.94
CA PHE A 129 6.47 -10.12 -3.07
C PHE A 129 6.61 -10.53 -4.54
N TRP A 130 7.79 -10.99 -4.93
CA TRP A 130 8.04 -11.54 -6.27
C TRP A 130 8.62 -12.95 -6.20
N VAL A 131 8.50 -13.71 -7.30
CA VAL A 131 9.14 -15.03 -7.43
C VAL A 131 9.93 -15.14 -8.72
N GLY A 132 11.22 -15.37 -8.62
CA GLY A 132 12.12 -15.68 -9.72
C GLY A 132 12.13 -17.18 -10.03
N LYS A 133 11.94 -17.53 -11.30
CA LYS A 133 12.04 -18.90 -11.82
C LYS A 133 12.63 -18.87 -13.22
N ASN A 134 13.75 -19.57 -13.46
CA ASN A 134 14.39 -19.65 -14.78
C ASN A 134 14.62 -18.26 -15.44
N LYS A 135 15.14 -17.29 -14.68
CA LYS A 135 15.34 -15.88 -15.10
C LYS A 135 14.05 -15.12 -15.47
N TYR A 136 12.89 -15.67 -15.19
CA TYR A 136 11.61 -14.98 -15.28
C TYR A 136 11.17 -14.53 -13.89
N LEU A 137 10.79 -13.25 -13.76
CA LEU A 137 10.30 -12.69 -12.51
C LEU A 137 8.77 -12.63 -12.53
N ILE A 138 8.12 -13.42 -11.68
CA ILE A 138 6.69 -13.43 -11.45
C ILE A 138 6.39 -12.29 -10.46
N ILE A 139 5.66 -11.28 -10.93
CA ILE A 139 5.33 -10.06 -10.18
C ILE A 139 3.80 -9.92 -10.10
N PRO A 140 3.18 -9.93 -8.91
CA PRO A 140 1.72 -9.85 -8.76
C PRO A 140 1.09 -8.69 -9.51
N SER A 141 1.63 -7.47 -9.41
CA SER A 141 1.14 -6.26 -10.07
C SER A 141 1.16 -6.31 -11.61
N LYS A 142 1.80 -7.32 -12.23
CA LYS A 142 1.78 -7.55 -13.68
C LYS A 142 0.78 -8.63 -14.12
N ASN A 143 0.03 -9.23 -13.20
CA ASN A 143 -0.92 -10.31 -13.50
C ASN A 143 -2.36 -9.84 -13.36
N THR A 144 -3.21 -10.20 -14.33
CA THR A 144 -4.65 -9.87 -14.33
C THR A 144 -5.53 -10.94 -13.71
N GLU A 145 -4.98 -12.13 -13.47
CA GLU A 145 -5.72 -13.32 -12.99
C GLU A 145 -5.60 -13.49 -11.47
N VAL A 146 -5.38 -12.39 -10.74
CA VAL A 146 -5.32 -12.42 -9.27
C VAL A 146 -6.72 -12.48 -8.69
N TYR A 147 -6.99 -13.52 -7.92
CA TYR A 147 -8.20 -13.68 -7.15
C TYR A 147 -7.97 -13.18 -5.72
N GLN A 148 -8.73 -12.18 -5.29
CA GLN A 148 -8.65 -11.61 -3.95
C GLN A 148 -9.94 -11.87 -3.16
N TYR A 149 -9.79 -12.23 -1.89
CA TYR A 149 -10.91 -12.46 -0.97
C TYR A 149 -10.56 -12.12 0.48
N LEU A 150 -11.60 -11.96 1.29
CA LEU A 150 -11.49 -11.78 2.74
C LEU A 150 -11.66 -13.11 3.46
N VAL A 151 -10.76 -13.42 4.39
CA VAL A 151 -10.92 -14.60 5.25
C VAL A 151 -12.07 -14.36 6.22
N LYS A 152 -13.09 -15.22 6.18
CA LYS A 152 -14.30 -15.11 7.01
C LYS A 152 -15.00 -13.74 6.92
N GLN A 153 -14.80 -13.00 5.82
CA GLN A 153 -15.29 -11.62 5.66
C GLN A 153 -14.73 -10.61 6.68
N LEU A 154 -13.60 -10.93 7.30
CA LEU A 154 -12.88 -10.05 8.21
C LEU A 154 -11.80 -9.27 7.44
N PRO A 155 -11.20 -8.20 8.00
CA PRO A 155 -10.08 -7.45 7.41
C PRO A 155 -8.75 -8.24 7.38
N ILE A 156 -8.81 -9.45 6.83
CA ILE A 156 -7.71 -10.37 6.55
C ILE A 156 -7.80 -10.69 5.06
N VAL A 157 -6.91 -10.09 4.29
CA VAL A 157 -6.95 -10.11 2.82
C VAL A 157 -6.06 -11.23 2.30
N VAL A 158 -6.56 -11.99 1.33
CA VAL A 158 -5.77 -12.98 0.60
C VAL A 158 -5.84 -12.68 -0.89
N SER A 159 -4.68 -12.50 -1.51
CA SER A 159 -4.49 -12.43 -2.97
C SER A 159 -3.81 -13.71 -3.45
N GLN A 160 -4.38 -14.39 -4.45
CA GLN A 160 -3.81 -15.63 -4.96
C GLN A 160 -3.90 -15.75 -6.48
N PHE A 161 -2.89 -16.39 -7.08
CA PHE A 161 -2.88 -16.75 -8.50
C PHE A 161 -1.87 -17.85 -8.77
N ILE A 162 -1.91 -18.39 -9.99
CA ILE A 162 -0.95 -19.38 -10.48
C ILE A 162 -0.24 -18.81 -11.69
N LYS A 163 1.08 -18.92 -11.73
CA LYS A 163 1.88 -18.56 -12.90
C LYS A 163 3.10 -19.46 -13.00
N LYS A 164 3.41 -19.94 -14.21
CA LYS A 164 4.58 -20.81 -14.46
C LYS A 164 4.64 -22.00 -13.48
N ASP A 165 3.50 -22.65 -13.25
CA ASP A 165 3.38 -23.83 -12.37
C ASP A 165 3.81 -23.56 -10.92
N VAL A 166 3.69 -22.30 -10.48
CA VAL A 166 3.87 -21.89 -9.09
C VAL A 166 2.57 -21.23 -8.63
N ARG A 167 2.02 -21.68 -7.50
CA ARG A 167 0.90 -20.99 -6.84
C ARG A 167 1.47 -20.00 -5.84
N LEU A 168 1.01 -18.76 -5.95
CA LEU A 168 1.32 -17.71 -4.98
C LEU A 168 0.05 -17.39 -4.20
N ARG A 169 0.18 -17.33 -2.87
CA ARG A 169 -0.88 -16.95 -1.95
C ARG A 169 -0.34 -15.94 -0.95
N ILE A 170 -0.73 -14.68 -1.11
CA ILE A 170 -0.31 -13.56 -0.25
C ILE A 170 -1.43 -13.30 0.75
N GLU A 171 -1.15 -13.37 2.06
CA GLU A 171 -2.08 -13.02 3.12
C GLU A 171 -1.59 -11.81 3.91
N SER A 172 -2.47 -10.84 4.13
CA SER A 172 -2.20 -9.61 4.85
C SER A 172 -3.25 -9.36 5.92
N PHE A 173 -2.82 -9.05 7.13
CA PHE A 173 -3.70 -8.62 8.23
C PHE A 173 -2.93 -7.80 9.25
N VAL A 174 -3.66 -7.18 10.18
CA VAL A 174 -3.07 -6.50 11.33
C VAL A 174 -3.47 -7.24 12.60
N ALA A 175 -2.50 -7.48 13.46
CA ALA A 175 -2.69 -8.06 14.78
C ALA A 175 -2.50 -6.98 15.85
N SER A 176 -3.39 -6.97 16.84
CA SER A 176 -3.33 -6.02 17.94
C SER A 176 -2.11 -6.29 18.83
N GLY A 177 -1.46 -5.20 19.23
CA GLY A 177 -0.28 -5.20 20.08
C GLY A 177 -0.15 -3.88 20.84
N LYS A 178 1.00 -3.66 21.48
CA LYS A 178 1.32 -2.33 22.05
C LYS A 178 1.38 -1.28 20.94
N ASP A 179 2.01 -1.68 19.83
CA ASP A 179 1.86 -1.06 18.52
C ASP A 179 1.27 -2.17 17.63
N ASP A 180 0.31 -1.82 16.78
CA ASP A 180 -0.30 -2.77 15.87
C ASP A 180 0.73 -3.36 14.90
N ILE A 181 0.70 -4.69 14.75
CA ILE A 181 1.66 -5.46 13.97
C ILE A 181 1.01 -5.83 12.64
N ILE A 182 1.52 -5.25 11.56
CA ILE A 182 1.14 -5.61 10.20
C ILE A 182 1.85 -6.92 9.86
N CYS A 183 1.09 -7.94 9.50
CA CYS A 183 1.59 -9.24 9.06
C CYS A 183 1.33 -9.41 7.58
N ASN A 184 2.35 -9.77 6.82
CA ASN A 184 2.25 -10.03 5.39
C ASN A 184 3.09 -11.26 5.03
N THR A 185 2.44 -12.27 4.47
CA THR A 185 3.05 -13.58 4.22
C THR A 185 2.76 -14.02 2.81
N ILE A 186 3.78 -14.46 2.10
CA ILE A 186 3.62 -15.18 0.83
C ILE A 186 3.84 -16.67 1.03
N GLY A 187 2.85 -17.47 0.63
CA GLY A 187 2.99 -18.90 0.41
C GLY A 187 3.30 -19.19 -1.06
N ILE A 188 4.34 -19.99 -1.31
CA ILE A 188 4.84 -20.36 -2.63
C ILE A 188 4.78 -21.87 -2.74
N GLU A 189 3.96 -22.39 -3.65
CA GLU A 189 3.77 -23.83 -3.84
C GLU A 189 4.29 -24.26 -5.22
N ASN A 190 5.08 -25.33 -5.24
CA ASN A 190 5.49 -25.98 -6.48
C ASN A 190 4.36 -26.89 -6.99
N LEU A 191 3.79 -26.57 -8.16
CA LEU A 191 2.75 -27.39 -8.80
C LEU A 191 3.30 -28.37 -9.84
N GLU A 192 4.61 -28.36 -10.09
CA GLU A 192 5.24 -29.32 -10.98
C GLU A 192 5.38 -30.70 -10.32
N SER A 193 5.59 -31.72 -11.16
CA SER A 193 5.90 -33.08 -10.71
C SER A 193 7.39 -33.32 -10.44
N ILE A 194 8.22 -32.27 -10.49
CA ILE A 194 9.67 -32.32 -10.23
C ILE A 194 10.07 -31.25 -9.21
N PRO A 195 11.21 -31.42 -8.50
CA PRO A 195 11.77 -30.36 -7.67
C PRO A 195 12.11 -29.12 -8.50
N VAL A 196 11.93 -27.93 -7.91
CA VAL A 196 12.22 -26.64 -8.55
C VAL A 196 13.05 -25.75 -7.65
N GLU A 197 14.03 -25.08 -8.27
CA GLU A 197 14.78 -23.99 -7.64
C GLU A 197 14.12 -22.64 -7.97
N LEU A 198 13.81 -21.87 -6.94
CA LEU A 198 13.15 -20.58 -7.03
C LEU A 198 13.90 -19.54 -6.17
N SER A 199 13.72 -18.28 -6.49
CA SER A 199 14.06 -17.18 -5.57
C SER A 199 12.78 -16.45 -5.21
N ALA A 200 12.50 -16.28 -3.93
CA ALA A 200 11.45 -15.39 -3.47
C ALA A 200 12.04 -14.05 -3.09
N PHE A 201 11.37 -12.96 -3.45
CA PHE A 201 11.84 -11.61 -3.16
C PHE A 201 10.81 -10.85 -2.36
N VAL A 202 11.30 -10.10 -1.37
CA VAL A 202 10.56 -9.05 -0.66
C VAL A 202 11.07 -7.71 -1.20
N SER A 203 10.19 -6.94 -1.84
CA SER A 203 10.57 -5.72 -2.54
C SER A 203 9.97 -4.47 -1.89
N ILE A 204 10.80 -3.49 -1.55
CA ILE A 204 10.38 -2.17 -1.07
C ILE A 204 10.24 -1.23 -2.28
N ARG A 205 9.06 -0.62 -2.42
CA ARG A 205 8.65 0.15 -3.60
C ARG A 205 8.30 1.60 -3.25
N PRO A 206 8.83 2.60 -3.98
CA PRO A 206 8.56 4.03 -3.74
C PRO A 206 7.22 4.48 -4.34
N TYR A 207 6.18 3.71 -4.08
CA TYR A 207 4.82 3.98 -4.53
C TYR A 207 3.81 3.24 -3.67
N ASN A 208 2.56 3.62 -3.86
CA ASN A 208 1.39 3.07 -3.22
C ASN A 208 0.22 3.10 -4.23
N PRO A 209 -0.99 2.73 -3.81
CA PRO A 209 -2.12 2.69 -4.71
C PRO A 209 -2.59 4.05 -5.24
N GLU A 210 -2.24 5.19 -4.63
CA GLU A 210 -2.56 6.53 -5.17
C GLU A 210 -1.47 7.07 -6.10
N GLY A 211 -0.20 6.71 -5.86
CA GLY A 211 0.91 7.31 -6.60
C GLY A 211 2.30 6.93 -6.09
N ILE A 212 3.28 7.68 -6.56
CA ILE A 212 4.66 7.62 -6.11
C ILE A 212 4.75 8.18 -4.69
N ALA A 213 5.42 7.42 -3.83
CA ALA A 213 5.73 7.78 -2.46
C ALA A 213 7.25 7.84 -2.35
N PRO A 214 7.83 9.05 -2.33
CA PRO A 214 9.28 9.19 -2.37
C PRO A 214 9.98 8.45 -1.22
N ILE A 215 11.03 7.69 -1.55
CA ILE A 215 11.94 7.08 -0.60
C ILE A 215 13.35 7.60 -0.87
N GLN A 216 13.91 8.31 0.10
CA GLN A 216 15.26 8.88 -0.02
C GLN A 216 16.32 7.91 0.47
N ARG A 217 16.04 7.09 1.48
CA ARG A 217 17.02 6.18 2.07
C ARG A 217 16.40 4.84 2.42
N ILE A 218 17.09 3.78 2.03
CA ILE A 218 16.82 2.42 2.50
C ILE A 218 18.11 1.85 3.09
N ALA A 219 18.03 1.21 4.25
CA ALA A 219 19.15 0.48 4.83
C ALA A 219 18.71 -0.80 5.54
N TRP A 220 19.48 -1.86 5.36
CA TRP A 220 19.32 -3.17 5.98
C TRP A 220 20.23 -3.31 7.20
N ASP A 221 19.64 -3.71 8.33
CA ASP A 221 20.32 -4.14 9.54
C ASP A 221 20.18 -5.66 9.68
N ASP A 222 21.27 -6.36 9.45
CA ASP A 222 21.34 -7.82 9.47
C ASP A 222 21.04 -8.41 10.85
N ALA A 223 21.58 -7.79 11.91
CA ALA A 223 21.41 -8.27 13.28
C ALA A 223 19.95 -8.16 13.75
N ARG A 224 19.26 -7.10 13.30
CA ARG A 224 17.84 -6.86 13.63
C ARG A 224 16.87 -7.46 12.60
N ARG A 225 17.38 -7.96 11.47
CA ARG A 225 16.60 -8.35 10.29
C ARG A 225 15.60 -7.28 9.87
N LEU A 226 16.07 -6.04 9.82
CA LEU A 226 15.24 -4.86 9.70
C LEU A 226 15.68 -4.00 8.51
N PHE A 227 14.75 -3.71 7.61
CA PHE A 227 14.85 -2.56 6.74
C PHE A 227 14.42 -1.30 7.47
N THR A 228 15.21 -0.25 7.33
CA THR A 228 14.82 1.12 7.65
C THR A 228 14.51 1.86 6.36
N VAL A 229 13.45 2.66 6.37
CA VAL A 229 13.01 3.49 5.24
C VAL A 229 12.92 4.91 5.76
N ASP A 230 13.71 5.81 5.16
CA ASP A 230 13.87 7.22 5.59
C ASP A 230 14.19 7.38 7.09
N GLY A 231 14.99 6.45 7.64
CA GLY A 231 15.37 6.45 9.05
C GLY A 231 14.27 6.03 10.02
N LYS A 232 13.12 5.57 9.51
CA LYS A 232 12.05 4.94 10.29
C LYS A 232 12.07 3.43 10.10
N THR A 233 11.37 2.72 10.99
CA THR A 233 11.17 1.27 10.89
C THR A 233 10.49 0.92 9.60
N GLY A 234 11.14 0.27 8.65
CA GLY A 234 10.47 -0.12 7.41
C GLY A 234 9.78 -1.46 7.57
N LEU A 235 10.57 -2.52 7.50
CA LEU A 235 10.10 -3.89 7.37
C LEU A 235 11.02 -4.84 8.14
N VAL A 236 10.43 -5.71 8.96
CA VAL A 236 11.14 -6.76 9.70
C VAL A 236 10.93 -8.09 8.98
N LEU A 237 12.02 -8.80 8.69
CA LEU A 237 11.97 -10.15 8.13
C LEU A 237 12.01 -11.17 9.27
N THR A 238 11.08 -12.13 9.28
CA THR A 238 11.03 -13.13 10.36
C THR A 238 12.20 -14.11 10.31
N GLU A 239 12.82 -14.24 9.14
CA GLU A 239 13.99 -15.07 8.85
C GLU A 239 15.03 -14.26 8.04
N PRO A 240 16.33 -14.59 8.14
CA PRO A 240 17.36 -13.86 7.41
C PRO A 240 17.27 -14.15 5.91
N PRO A 241 17.41 -13.13 5.04
CA PRO A 241 17.49 -13.33 3.60
C PRO A 241 18.88 -13.82 3.21
N ASP A 242 18.99 -14.52 2.07
CA ASP A 242 20.27 -14.91 1.48
C ASP A 242 21.02 -13.71 0.91
N ARG A 243 20.28 -12.69 0.48
CA ARG A 243 20.84 -11.50 -0.17
C ARG A 243 19.97 -10.28 0.02
N VAL A 244 20.60 -9.12 0.17
CA VAL A 244 19.93 -7.81 0.11
C VAL A 244 20.59 -6.90 -0.91
N TYR A 245 19.76 -6.27 -1.75
CA TYR A 245 20.17 -5.26 -2.70
C TYR A 245 19.25 -4.05 -2.67
N CYS A 246 19.80 -2.88 -2.41
CA CYS A 246 19.11 -1.59 -2.51
C CYS A 246 19.60 -0.84 -3.76
N SER A 247 18.69 -0.21 -4.49
CA SER A 247 18.97 0.53 -5.72
C SER A 247 18.56 1.99 -5.60
N ARG A 248 19.29 2.87 -6.30
CA ARG A 248 18.93 4.28 -6.50
C ARG A 248 18.36 4.46 -7.89
N TRP A 249 17.72 5.59 -8.13
CA TRP A 249 17.20 5.94 -9.44
C TRP A 249 18.26 5.82 -10.56
N GLU A 250 19.48 6.29 -10.31
CA GLU A 250 20.60 6.26 -11.27
C GLU A 250 21.06 4.83 -11.62
N ASP A 251 20.84 3.88 -10.72
CA ASP A 251 21.21 2.47 -10.90
C ASP A 251 20.07 1.66 -11.57
N GLY A 252 18.88 2.26 -11.73
CA GLY A 252 17.66 1.62 -12.21
C GLY A 252 16.87 0.88 -11.11
N ASP A 253 15.81 0.19 -11.51
CA ASP A 253 14.99 -0.60 -10.58
C ASP A 253 15.79 -1.74 -9.96
N ALA A 254 15.64 -1.98 -8.65
CA ALA A 254 16.22 -3.16 -8.00
C ALA A 254 15.84 -4.48 -8.69
N ALA A 255 14.68 -4.54 -9.38
CA ALA A 255 14.28 -5.68 -10.19
C ALA A 255 15.34 -6.14 -11.21
N PHE A 256 16.17 -5.22 -11.73
CA PHE A 256 17.24 -5.56 -12.68
C PHE A 256 18.37 -6.37 -12.04
N LYS A 257 18.40 -6.43 -10.70
CA LYS A 257 19.37 -7.18 -9.91
C LYS A 257 18.80 -8.47 -9.31
N ALA A 258 17.57 -8.83 -9.65
CA ALA A 258 16.93 -10.04 -9.15
C ALA A 258 17.72 -11.32 -9.48
N PHE A 259 18.38 -11.39 -10.65
CA PHE A 259 19.16 -12.55 -11.10
C PHE A 259 20.67 -12.30 -11.11
N THR A 260 21.16 -11.35 -10.32
CA THR A 260 22.59 -11.13 -10.08
C THR A 260 22.95 -11.57 -8.65
N GLU A 261 24.23 -11.61 -8.32
CA GLU A 261 24.69 -11.83 -6.94
C GLU A 261 25.14 -10.52 -6.28
N ASP A 262 24.78 -9.37 -6.88
CA ASP A 262 25.16 -8.05 -6.34
C ASP A 262 24.52 -7.84 -4.97
N GLN A 263 25.31 -7.30 -4.03
CA GLN A 263 24.86 -6.96 -2.69
C GLN A 263 25.07 -5.48 -2.44
N ARG A 264 24.03 -4.85 -1.89
CA ARG A 264 24.11 -3.46 -1.43
C ARG A 264 23.08 -3.28 -0.32
N PRO A 265 23.49 -3.33 0.97
CA PRO A 265 22.55 -3.30 2.08
C PRO A 265 21.93 -1.91 2.31
N SER A 266 22.46 -0.85 1.71
CA SER A 266 21.93 0.50 1.89
C SER A 266 22.16 1.42 0.70
N VAL A 267 21.27 2.40 0.52
CA VAL A 267 21.37 3.47 -0.48
C VAL A 267 20.77 4.77 0.03
N GLU A 268 21.27 5.88 -0.49
CA GLU A 268 20.62 7.19 -0.48
C GLU A 268 20.35 7.62 -1.92
N CYS A 269 19.14 8.09 -2.20
CA CYS A 269 18.65 8.47 -3.52
C CYS A 269 18.04 9.87 -3.46
N GLU A 270 18.75 10.86 -3.99
CA GLU A 270 18.29 12.25 -4.03
C GLU A 270 16.98 12.45 -4.80
N LYS A 271 16.68 11.55 -5.75
CA LYS A 271 15.44 11.57 -6.54
C LYS A 271 14.25 11.01 -5.79
N GLY A 272 14.44 10.44 -4.61
CA GLY A 272 13.36 9.85 -3.82
C GLY A 272 12.78 8.58 -4.44
N LEU A 273 13.54 7.85 -5.26
CA LEU A 273 13.06 6.63 -5.92
C LEU A 273 13.90 5.40 -5.54
N ALA A 274 14.37 5.36 -4.29
CA ALA A 274 15.06 4.19 -3.79
C ALA A 274 14.14 2.96 -3.80
N THR A 275 14.68 1.81 -4.21
CA THR A 275 14.01 0.50 -4.18
C THR A 275 14.90 -0.51 -3.47
N ALA A 276 14.35 -1.60 -2.96
CA ALA A 276 15.17 -2.67 -2.39
C ALA A 276 14.58 -4.06 -2.64
N LEU A 277 15.44 -5.07 -2.57
CA LEU A 277 15.10 -6.48 -2.61
C LEU A 277 15.81 -7.22 -1.48
N ALA A 278 15.07 -8.08 -0.79
CA ALA A 278 15.62 -9.17 0.00
C ALA A 278 15.26 -10.50 -0.68
N GLU A 279 16.25 -11.32 -0.97
CA GLU A 279 16.10 -12.61 -1.66
C GLU A 279 16.17 -13.77 -0.67
N PHE A 280 15.31 -14.77 -0.91
CA PHE A 280 15.30 -16.07 -0.26
C PHE A 280 15.40 -17.15 -1.34
N LYS A 281 16.48 -17.91 -1.37
CA LYS A 281 16.71 -19.01 -2.30
C LYS A 281 15.97 -20.25 -1.79
N LEU A 282 15.14 -20.83 -2.64
CA LEU A 282 14.22 -21.91 -2.29
C LEU A 282 14.43 -23.11 -3.20
N SER A 283 14.48 -24.30 -2.60
CA SER A 283 14.36 -25.58 -3.30
C SER A 283 13.07 -26.24 -2.83
N LEU A 284 12.12 -26.43 -3.75
CA LEU A 284 10.78 -26.96 -3.43
C LEU A 284 10.52 -28.28 -4.15
N GLU A 285 10.23 -29.32 -3.37
CA GLU A 285 9.72 -30.59 -3.86
C GLU A 285 8.30 -30.45 -4.45
N PRO A 286 7.84 -31.40 -5.29
CA PRO A 286 6.46 -31.41 -5.82
C PRO A 286 5.41 -31.26 -4.72
N GLY A 287 4.53 -30.26 -4.85
CA GLY A 287 3.48 -29.96 -3.88
C GLY A 287 3.95 -29.30 -2.57
N GLN A 288 5.25 -29.06 -2.41
CA GLN A 288 5.76 -28.38 -1.22
C GLN A 288 5.39 -26.90 -1.25
N VAL A 289 4.99 -26.38 -0.09
CA VAL A 289 4.72 -24.96 0.14
C VAL A 289 5.82 -24.38 1.02
N ARG A 290 6.37 -23.22 0.64
CA ARG A 290 7.22 -22.40 1.48
C ARG A 290 6.56 -21.06 1.76
N GLU A 291 6.51 -20.70 3.04
CA GLU A 291 6.02 -19.41 3.48
C GLU A 291 7.16 -18.47 3.85
N ILE A 292 7.10 -17.21 3.42
CA ILE A 292 7.99 -16.14 3.85
C ILE A 292 7.13 -15.04 4.44
N THR A 293 7.46 -14.64 5.67
CA THR A 293 6.69 -13.65 6.43
C THR A 293 7.51 -12.40 6.68
N VAL A 294 6.87 -11.27 6.47
CA VAL A 294 7.40 -9.95 6.79
C VAL A 294 6.42 -9.22 7.71
N ARG A 295 6.97 -8.35 8.56
CA ARG A 295 6.20 -7.60 9.53
C ARG A 295 6.56 -6.14 9.51
N ALA A 296 5.59 -5.28 9.73
CA ALA A 296 5.80 -3.85 9.92
C ALA A 296 4.98 -3.38 11.12
N LEU A 297 5.32 -2.18 11.62
CA LEU A 297 4.47 -1.48 12.58
C LEU A 297 3.53 -0.56 11.81
N SER A 298 2.27 -0.47 12.25
CA SER A 298 1.32 0.50 11.72
C SER A 298 1.77 1.95 11.93
N VAL A 299 2.53 2.20 13.01
CA VAL A 299 3.06 3.52 13.33
C VAL A 299 4.58 3.58 13.07
N PRO A 300 5.07 4.59 12.32
CA PRO A 300 6.51 4.78 12.10
C PRO A 300 7.25 5.05 13.42
N ARG A 301 8.21 4.18 13.77
CA ARG A 301 9.06 4.31 14.96
C ARG A 301 10.53 4.51 14.57
N THR A 302 11.36 4.99 15.50
CA THR A 302 12.82 4.94 15.28
C THR A 302 13.33 3.52 15.54
N PRO A 303 14.40 3.07 14.87
CA PRO A 303 14.88 1.69 14.98
C PRO A 303 15.21 1.25 16.41
N GLU A 304 15.62 2.17 17.28
CA GLU A 304 15.99 1.91 18.67
C GLU A 304 14.78 1.69 19.57
N SER A 305 13.60 2.18 19.17
CA SER A 305 12.37 2.14 19.96
C SER A 305 11.51 0.90 19.71
N ILE A 306 11.93 0.01 18.80
CA ILE A 306 11.14 -1.14 18.38
C ILE A 306 11.15 -2.23 19.45
N PRO A 307 9.99 -2.80 19.83
CA PRO A 307 9.94 -4.02 20.61
C PRO A 307 10.20 -5.26 19.72
N LEU A 308 11.41 -5.41 19.18
CA LEU A 308 11.76 -6.48 18.23
C LEU A 308 11.33 -7.90 18.69
N PRO A 309 11.46 -8.31 19.96
CA PRO A 309 10.98 -9.63 20.39
C PRO A 309 9.47 -9.82 20.19
N GLN A 310 8.66 -8.77 20.42
CA GLN A 310 7.21 -8.84 20.23
C GLN A 310 6.85 -8.99 18.76
N ILE A 311 7.61 -8.35 17.88
CA ILE A 311 7.40 -8.38 16.43
C ILE A 311 7.97 -9.66 15.81
N THR A 312 9.03 -10.27 16.34
CA THR A 312 9.72 -11.39 15.67
C THR A 312 9.38 -12.76 16.22
N VAL A 313 9.09 -12.88 17.53
CA VAL A 313 9.00 -14.19 18.20
C VAL A 313 7.61 -14.81 18.11
N ARG A 314 6.54 -13.99 18.07
CA ARG A 314 5.16 -14.50 18.00
C ARG A 314 4.96 -15.28 16.71
N SER A 315 4.33 -16.46 16.76
CA SER A 315 4.09 -17.21 15.53
C SER A 315 3.03 -16.52 14.66
N HIS A 316 3.14 -16.68 13.34
CA HIS A 316 2.16 -16.14 12.40
C HIS A 316 0.75 -16.68 12.67
N GLN A 317 0.65 -17.98 12.96
CA GLN A 317 -0.62 -18.65 13.24
C GLN A 317 -1.30 -18.11 14.51
N GLU A 318 -0.54 -17.86 15.59
CA GLU A 318 -1.09 -17.27 16.82
C GLU A 318 -1.62 -15.86 16.58
N LEU A 319 -0.86 -15.00 15.89
CA LEU A 319 -1.30 -13.65 15.54
C LEU A 319 -2.56 -13.69 14.68
N ARG A 320 -2.59 -14.56 13.67
CA ARG A 320 -3.74 -14.75 12.80
C ARG A 320 -4.98 -15.20 13.57
N GLN A 321 -4.83 -16.17 14.47
CA GLN A 321 -5.95 -16.65 15.27
C GLN A 321 -6.46 -15.57 16.23
N GLN A 322 -5.56 -14.83 16.88
CA GLN A 322 -5.93 -13.68 17.69
C GLN A 322 -6.75 -12.65 16.88
N THR A 323 -6.27 -12.26 15.70
CA THR A 323 -6.98 -11.32 14.83
C THR A 323 -8.38 -11.83 14.47
N VAL A 324 -8.51 -13.12 14.12
CA VAL A 324 -9.82 -13.74 13.84
C VAL A 324 -10.74 -13.66 15.05
N ASP A 325 -10.26 -14.04 16.24
CA ASP A 325 -11.07 -14.08 17.46
C ASP A 325 -11.54 -12.67 17.88
N GLU A 326 -10.68 -11.65 17.72
CA GLU A 326 -11.01 -10.26 18.00
C GLU A 326 -12.07 -9.71 17.05
N TRP A 327 -11.88 -9.93 15.75
CA TRP A 327 -12.82 -9.46 14.74
C TRP A 327 -14.16 -10.20 14.80
N GLU A 328 -14.19 -11.50 15.11
CA GLU A 328 -15.44 -12.24 15.30
C GLU A 328 -16.24 -11.71 16.50
N LYS A 329 -15.57 -11.37 17.62
CA LYS A 329 -16.22 -10.73 18.78
C LYS A 329 -16.85 -9.39 18.43
N ILE A 330 -16.23 -8.62 17.52
CA ILE A 330 -16.70 -7.29 17.11
C ILE A 330 -17.83 -7.44 16.09
N ALA A 331 -17.66 -8.31 15.10
CA ALA A 331 -18.68 -8.60 14.10
C ALA A 331 -19.97 -9.22 14.69
N ALA A 332 -19.89 -9.88 15.85
CA ALA A 332 -21.04 -10.40 16.58
C ALA A 332 -21.90 -9.32 17.26
N ARG A 333 -21.41 -8.09 17.41
CA ARG A 333 -22.15 -6.97 18.03
C ARG A 333 -23.16 -6.37 17.04
N GLY A 334 -24.22 -5.73 17.55
CA GLY A 334 -25.17 -5.01 16.70
C GLY A 334 -26.00 -5.93 15.78
N THR A 335 -26.40 -5.40 14.63
CA THR A 335 -27.38 -6.03 13.74
C THR A 335 -26.87 -7.31 13.09
N SER A 336 -27.73 -8.34 13.10
CA SER A 336 -27.53 -9.58 12.35
C SER A 336 -28.62 -9.75 11.30
N LEU A 337 -28.23 -9.99 10.05
CA LEU A 337 -29.13 -10.26 8.94
C LEU A 337 -28.92 -11.66 8.39
N ARG A 338 -29.99 -12.29 7.93
CA ARG A 338 -29.96 -13.53 7.15
C ARG A 338 -30.47 -13.22 5.74
N LEU A 339 -29.58 -13.25 4.77
CA LEU A 339 -29.86 -12.94 3.37
C LEU A 339 -29.92 -14.23 2.55
N PRO A 340 -30.76 -14.29 1.50
CA PRO A 340 -30.98 -15.51 0.73
C PRO A 340 -29.77 -15.96 -0.10
N TYR A 341 -28.88 -15.02 -0.45
CA TYR A 341 -27.71 -15.30 -1.29
C TYR A 341 -26.42 -15.15 -0.49
N GLN A 342 -25.54 -16.15 -0.58
CA GLN A 342 -24.25 -16.14 0.13
C GLN A 342 -23.39 -14.93 -0.23
N LYS A 343 -23.40 -14.48 -1.49
CA LYS A 343 -22.67 -13.28 -1.91
C LYS A 343 -23.16 -12.02 -1.19
N MET A 344 -24.47 -11.88 -0.99
CA MET A 344 -25.04 -10.76 -0.25
C MET A 344 -24.74 -10.88 1.25
N GLN A 345 -24.84 -12.08 1.82
CA GLN A 345 -24.45 -12.35 3.21
C GLN A 345 -22.99 -11.97 3.46
N ASN A 346 -22.11 -12.37 2.54
CA ASN A 346 -20.68 -12.08 2.58
C ASN A 346 -20.40 -10.58 2.47
N ALA A 347 -21.11 -9.87 1.58
CA ALA A 347 -21.01 -8.43 1.45
C ALA A 347 -21.47 -7.72 2.73
N PHE A 348 -22.58 -8.14 3.34
CA PHE A 348 -23.06 -7.56 4.60
C PHE A 348 -22.01 -7.69 5.72
N HIS A 349 -21.46 -8.89 5.92
CA HIS A 349 -20.46 -9.11 6.97
C HIS A 349 -19.16 -8.35 6.71
N ALA A 350 -18.68 -8.31 5.46
CA ALA A 350 -17.48 -7.57 5.11
C ALA A 350 -17.65 -6.06 5.36
N ASN A 351 -18.75 -5.48 4.88
CA ASN A 351 -19.01 -4.05 5.07
C ASN A 351 -19.19 -3.71 6.55
N LYS A 352 -19.87 -4.57 7.34
CA LYS A 352 -19.99 -4.37 8.78
C LYS A 352 -18.62 -4.34 9.48
N ALA A 353 -17.72 -5.26 9.14
CA ALA A 353 -16.38 -5.26 9.71
C ALA A 353 -15.59 -3.99 9.33
N HIS A 354 -15.70 -3.53 8.07
CA HIS A 354 -15.02 -2.31 7.62
C HIS A 354 -15.64 -1.03 8.18
N LEU A 355 -16.96 -1.00 8.43
CA LEU A 355 -17.58 0.12 9.15
C LEU A 355 -16.98 0.27 10.55
N TYR A 356 -16.75 -0.84 11.27
CA TYR A 356 -16.04 -0.80 12.55
C TYR A 356 -14.56 -0.44 12.42
N LEU A 357 -13.93 -0.76 11.29
CA LEU A 357 -12.54 -0.43 11.04
C LEU A 357 -12.33 1.08 10.91
N PHE A 358 -13.28 1.80 10.29
CA PHE A 358 -13.18 3.25 10.05
C PHE A 358 -13.76 4.11 11.17
N ILE A 359 -13.82 3.56 12.40
CA ILE A 359 -14.16 4.30 13.60
C ILE A 359 -12.85 4.54 14.35
N ASP A 360 -12.33 5.76 14.22
CA ASP A 360 -11.31 6.28 15.13
C ASP A 360 -12.02 6.76 16.41
N ASP A 361 -11.36 6.70 17.57
CA ASP A 361 -11.93 6.97 18.91
C ASP A 361 -13.17 7.88 18.94
N ASP A 362 -13.06 9.12 18.44
CA ASP A 362 -14.14 10.12 18.36
C ASP A 362 -14.54 10.54 16.92
N VAL A 363 -13.96 9.91 15.88
CA VAL A 363 -14.12 10.31 14.47
C VAL A 363 -14.48 9.12 13.60
N ILE A 364 -15.41 9.31 12.66
CA ILE A 364 -15.73 8.31 11.64
C ILE A 364 -15.19 8.77 10.29
N THR A 365 -14.41 7.92 9.65
CA THR A 365 -13.86 8.18 8.32
C THR A 365 -14.59 7.36 7.25
N PRO A 366 -14.79 7.89 6.03
CA PRO A 366 -15.42 7.15 4.93
C PRO A 366 -14.54 6.05 4.32
N GLY A 367 -13.25 6.02 4.63
CA GLY A 367 -12.34 5.00 4.14
C GLY A 367 -10.89 5.34 4.41
N PRO A 368 -9.96 4.47 3.96
CA PRO A 368 -8.56 4.68 4.18
C PRO A 368 -8.03 5.81 3.28
N TYR A 369 -6.87 6.33 3.63
CA TYR A 369 -6.08 7.21 2.78
C TYR A 369 -6.68 8.61 2.50
N MET A 370 -6.93 9.01 1.25
CA MET A 370 -7.37 10.38 0.89
C MET A 370 -8.72 10.72 1.53
N TYR A 371 -9.48 9.70 1.91
CA TYR A 371 -10.78 9.79 2.57
C TYR A 371 -10.69 9.56 4.08
N HIS A 372 -9.49 9.49 4.66
CA HIS A 372 -9.29 9.42 6.11
C HIS A 372 -9.39 10.82 6.73
N HIS A 373 -10.58 11.42 6.59
CA HIS A 373 -10.98 12.70 7.16
C HIS A 373 -12.44 12.61 7.57
N GLU A 374 -12.82 13.34 8.62
CA GLU A 374 -14.22 13.45 9.01
C GLU A 374 -14.99 14.30 7.98
N TYR A 375 -15.83 13.63 7.19
CA TYR A 375 -16.81 14.29 6.34
C TYR A 375 -18.18 14.15 6.99
N PHE A 376 -18.76 15.26 7.46
CA PHE A 376 -20.04 15.27 8.18
C PHE A 376 -21.15 14.47 7.47
N ARG A 377 -21.24 14.60 6.14
CA ARG A 377 -22.21 13.85 5.32
C ARG A 377 -22.01 12.35 5.48
N ASP A 378 -20.77 11.89 5.34
CA ASP A 378 -20.41 10.48 5.32
C ASP A 378 -20.53 9.89 6.73
N ALA A 379 -20.03 10.60 7.75
CA ALA A 379 -20.20 10.23 9.16
C ALA A 379 -21.68 10.06 9.55
N ALA A 380 -22.57 10.93 9.05
CA ALA A 380 -24.00 10.83 9.34
C ALA A 380 -24.63 9.53 8.80
N TYR A 381 -24.19 9.05 7.62
CA TYR A 381 -24.65 7.77 7.08
C TYR A 381 -24.01 6.59 7.80
N SER A 382 -22.72 6.68 8.13
CA SER A 382 -22.01 5.62 8.86
C SER A 382 -22.53 5.43 10.28
N LEU A 383 -22.97 6.51 10.97
CA LEU A 383 -23.60 6.42 12.30
C LEU A 383 -24.96 5.71 12.27
N LEU A 384 -25.67 5.76 11.15
CA LEU A 384 -26.97 5.11 10.98
C LEU A 384 -26.86 3.62 10.66
N ALA A 385 -25.77 3.22 10.00
CA ALA A 385 -25.49 1.86 9.57
C ALA A 385 -25.08 0.97 10.75
#